data_AF-Q4N792-F1
#
_entry.id   AF-Q4N792-F1
#
_cell.length_a   1.000
_cell.length_b   1.000
_cell.length_c   1.000
_cell.angle_alpha   90.00
_cell.angle_beta   90.00
_cell.angle_gamma   90.00
#
_symmetry.space_group_name_H-M   'P 1'
#
loop_
_entity.id
_entity.type
_entity.pdbx_description
1 polymer ?
#
loop_
_entity_poly.entity_id
_entity_poly.type
_entity_poly.pdbx_seq_one_letter_code
_entity_poly.pdbx_strand_id
1 'polypeptide(L)'
;MKLSELFERYRDQNLKGRMFVKMFRDAGLITSYDNSLDLIFAKYKSKCSGINYEQFLKSLEEVSRLLDMKVPELKQRLRESEGPIYRGTEPLAVRLHDDKRLYTGVHLHGGPKIGKQ
;
A
#
# COMPACT_ATOMS: atom_id res chain seq x y z
N MET A 1 -8.58 17.69 -4.96
CA MET A 1 -7.14 17.51 -4.68
C MET A 1 -6.34 17.48 -5.98
N LYS A 2 -5.08 17.95 -5.99
CA LYS A 2 -4.22 17.84 -7.20
C LYS A 2 -3.72 16.39 -7.34
N LEU A 3 -3.52 15.93 -8.57
CA LEU A 3 -3.04 14.57 -8.83
C LEU A 3 -1.60 14.35 -8.31
N SER A 4 -0.78 15.40 -8.33
CA SER A 4 0.55 15.39 -7.72
C SER A 4 0.49 15.16 -6.22
N GLU A 5 -0.44 15.79 -5.51
CA GLU A 5 -0.63 15.59 -4.07
C GLU A 5 -1.10 14.17 -3.77
N LEU A 6 -1.97 13.60 -4.61
CA LEU A 6 -2.39 12.19 -4.49
C LEU A 6 -1.20 11.26 -4.63
N PHE A 7 -0.38 11.48 -5.66
CA PHE A 7 0.83 10.70 -5.88
C PHE A 7 1.77 10.76 -4.68
N GLU A 8 1.97 11.95 -4.08
CA GLU A 8 2.75 12.13 -2.85
C GLU A 8 2.18 11.35 -1.65
N ARG A 9 0.86 11.20 -1.52
CA ARG A 9 0.26 10.40 -0.43
C ARG A 9 0.48 8.89 -0.57
N TYR A 10 0.61 8.38 -1.79
CA TYR A 10 0.79 6.95 -2.05
C TYR A 10 2.27 6.53 -2.15
N ARG A 11 3.21 7.48 -2.28
CA ARG A 11 4.65 7.20 -2.28
C ARG A 11 5.24 7.41 -0.89
N ASP A 12 6.15 6.53 -0.51
CA ASP A 12 7.11 6.84 0.55
C ASP A 12 8.27 7.63 -0.07
N GLN A 13 9.21 6.92 -0.71
CA GLN A 13 10.28 7.53 -1.50
C GLN A 13 9.94 7.54 -3.00
N ASN A 14 9.40 6.43 -3.49
CA ASN A 14 8.95 6.21 -4.86
C ASN A 14 7.69 5.36 -4.84
N LEU A 15 6.85 5.47 -5.86
CA LEU A 15 5.61 4.70 -5.92
C LEU A 15 5.92 3.21 -6.17
N LYS A 16 5.58 2.37 -5.20
CA LYS A 16 5.76 0.90 -5.27
C LYS A 16 4.56 0.24 -5.94
N GLY A 17 4.76 -0.92 -6.57
CA GLY A 17 3.70 -1.64 -7.31
C GLY A 17 2.45 -1.90 -6.47
N ARG A 18 2.62 -2.32 -5.21
CA ARG A 18 1.50 -2.51 -4.27
C ARG A 18 0.66 -1.24 -4.10
N MET A 19 1.32 -0.08 -3.92
CA MET A 19 0.63 1.21 -3.71
C MET A 19 0.01 1.72 -5.01
N PHE A 20 0.65 1.47 -6.15
CA PHE A 20 0.08 1.76 -7.47
C PHE A 20 -1.24 1.03 -7.69
N VAL A 21 -1.29 -0.29 -7.48
CA VAL A 21 -2.52 -1.08 -7.60
C VAL A 21 -3.57 -0.63 -6.57
N LYS A 22 -3.14 -0.39 -5.32
CA LYS A 22 -4.02 0.09 -4.24
C LYS A 22 -4.72 1.40 -4.60
N MET A 23 -4.03 2.33 -5.24
CA MET A 23 -4.60 3.62 -5.63
C MET A 23 -5.80 3.49 -6.57
N PHE A 24 -5.75 2.58 -7.55
CA PHE A 24 -6.89 2.31 -8.44
C PHE A 24 -8.01 1.55 -7.75
N ARG A 25 -7.67 0.67 -6.80
CA ARG A 25 -8.64 -0.05 -5.97
C ARG A 25 -9.40 0.88 -5.03
N ASP A 26 -8.69 1.77 -4.34
CA ASP A 26 -9.28 2.77 -3.44
C ASP A 26 -10.16 3.77 -4.21
N ALA A 27 -9.79 4.11 -5.45
CA ALA A 27 -10.62 4.93 -6.35
C ALA A 27 -11.84 4.19 -6.94
N GLY A 28 -12.06 2.91 -6.59
CA GLY A 28 -13.19 2.11 -7.07
C GLY A 28 -13.13 1.79 -8.57
N LEU A 29 -11.97 1.96 -9.20
CA LEU A 29 -11.78 1.69 -10.64
C LEU A 29 -11.56 0.21 -10.92
N ILE A 30 -11.13 -0.54 -9.89
CA ILE A 30 -10.83 -1.96 -9.99
C ILE A 30 -11.41 -2.68 -8.78
N THR A 31 -12.19 -3.72 -9.05
CA THR A 31 -12.87 -4.53 -8.03
C THR A 31 -12.15 -5.85 -7.78
N SER A 32 -11.68 -6.52 -8.84
CA SER A 32 -10.90 -7.76 -8.80
C SER A 32 -9.40 -7.52 -9.00
N TYR A 33 -8.56 -8.38 -8.44
CA TYR A 33 -7.12 -8.32 -8.71
C TYR A 33 -6.85 -8.68 -10.18
N ASP A 34 -6.41 -7.71 -10.97
CA ASP A 34 -6.02 -7.87 -12.36
C ASP A 34 -4.50 -7.68 -12.50
N ASN A 35 -3.81 -8.71 -12.99
CA ASN A 35 -2.37 -8.70 -13.24
C ASN A 35 -1.96 -7.63 -14.27
N SER A 36 -2.91 -7.13 -15.06
CA SER A 36 -2.67 -6.12 -16.10
C SER A 36 -2.09 -4.82 -15.52
N LEU A 37 -2.52 -4.40 -14.33
CA LEU A 37 -1.92 -3.23 -13.67
C LEU A 37 -0.48 -3.47 -13.23
N ASP A 38 -0.18 -4.67 -12.74
CA ASP A 38 1.18 -5.03 -12.36
C ASP A 38 2.10 -5.09 -13.58
N LEU A 39 1.60 -5.53 -14.73
CA LEU A 39 2.32 -5.50 -16.01
C LEU A 39 2.59 -4.06 -16.47
N ILE A 40 1.59 -3.18 -16.41
CA ILE A 40 1.77 -1.76 -16.70
C ILE A 40 2.80 -1.15 -15.74
N PHE A 41 2.70 -1.43 -14.44
CA PHE A 41 3.69 -0.97 -13.46
C PHE A 41 5.10 -1.46 -13.82
N ALA A 42 5.25 -2.74 -14.18
CA ALA A 42 6.53 -3.34 -14.55
C ALA A 42 7.13 -2.73 -15.83
N LYS A 43 6.30 -2.25 -16.75
CA LYS A 43 6.72 -1.57 -17.99
C LYS A 43 7.31 -0.19 -17.73
N TYR A 44 6.75 0.54 -16.76
CA TYR A 44 7.13 1.94 -16.49
C TYR A 44 8.11 2.10 -15.30
N LYS A 45 8.25 1.09 -14.44
CA LYS A 45 9.20 1.14 -13.32
C LYS A 45 10.65 1.17 -13.82
N SER A 46 11.51 1.82 -13.05
CA SER A 46 12.97 1.71 -13.25
C SER A 46 13.52 0.42 -12.64
N LYS A 47 14.73 -0.01 -13.02
CA LYS A 47 15.34 -1.28 -12.57
C LYS A 47 15.46 -1.40 -11.05
N CYS A 48 15.84 -0.32 -10.36
CA CYS A 48 16.14 -0.34 -8.92
C CYS A 48 15.16 0.50 -8.08
N SER A 49 14.23 1.20 -8.71
CA SER A 49 13.31 2.11 -8.00
C SER A 49 11.86 1.93 -8.45
N GLY A 50 10.95 2.55 -7.71
CA GLY A 50 9.55 2.62 -8.11
C GLY A 50 9.32 3.49 -9.34
N ILE A 51 8.07 3.90 -9.52
CA ILE A 51 7.64 4.82 -10.57
C ILE A 51 7.77 6.26 -10.06
N ASN A 52 8.31 7.16 -10.88
CA ASN A 52 8.31 8.60 -10.65
C ASN A 52 7.03 9.27 -11.20
N TYR A 53 6.79 10.55 -10.89
CA TYR A 53 5.54 11.22 -11.29
C TYR A 53 5.35 11.30 -12.81
N GLU A 54 6.42 11.48 -13.58
CA GLU A 54 6.32 11.53 -15.05
C GLU A 54 5.97 10.16 -15.66
N GLN A 55 6.59 9.10 -15.15
CA GLN A 55 6.27 7.71 -15.52
C GLN A 55 4.85 7.34 -15.09
N PHE A 56 4.39 7.85 -13.95
CA PHE A 56 3.02 7.70 -13.49
C PHE A 56 2.03 8.35 -14.46
N LEU A 57 2.29 9.58 -14.91
CA LEU A 57 1.43 10.23 -15.91
C LEU A 57 1.36 9.46 -17.22
N LYS A 58 2.48 8.88 -17.67
CA LYS A 58 2.54 8.03 -18.87
C LYS A 58 1.80 6.71 -18.69
N SER A 59 1.89 6.09 -17.51
CA SER A 59 1.20 4.82 -17.25
C SER A 59 -0.32 4.99 -17.24
N LEU A 60 -0.84 6.16 -16.86
CA LEU A 60 -2.29 6.45 -16.90
C LEU A 60 -2.89 6.35 -18.30
N GLU A 61 -2.13 6.61 -19.37
CA GLU A 61 -2.62 6.44 -20.75
C GLU A 61 -2.81 4.98 -21.14
N GLU A 62 -2.08 4.07 -20.52
CA GLU A 62 -2.22 2.63 -20.75
C GLU A 62 -3.29 2.04 -19.84
N VAL A 63 -3.37 2.54 -18.60
CA VAL A 63 -4.47 2.20 -17.68
C VAL A 63 -5.82 2.66 -18.23
N SER A 64 -5.89 3.82 -18.90
CA SER A 64 -7.14 4.30 -19.49
C SER A 64 -7.62 3.39 -20.62
N ARG A 65 -6.70 2.78 -21.38
CA ARG A 65 -7.04 1.76 -22.40
C ARG A 65 -7.48 0.45 -21.76
N LEU A 66 -6.83 0.05 -20.68
CA LEU A 66 -7.20 -1.16 -19.95
C LEU A 66 -8.62 -1.07 -19.36
N LEU A 67 -8.98 0.09 -18.83
CA LEU A 67 -10.29 0.33 -18.21
C LEU A 67 -11.36 0.81 -19.20
N ASP A 68 -11.02 0.97 -20.48
CA ASP A 68 -11.87 1.56 -21.52
C ASP A 68 -12.49 2.92 -21.10
N MET A 69 -11.67 3.75 -20.44
CA MET A 69 -12.08 5.07 -19.92
C MET A 69 -11.26 6.18 -20.55
N LYS A 70 -11.83 7.39 -20.60
CA LYS A 70 -11.07 8.58 -21.04
C LYS A 70 -10.06 8.98 -19.96
N VAL A 71 -8.83 9.31 -20.36
CA VAL A 71 -7.77 9.84 -19.48
C VAL A 71 -8.26 10.99 -18.55
N PRO A 72 -9.01 12.00 -19.00
CA PRO A 72 -9.52 13.04 -18.10
C PRO A 72 -10.46 12.52 -17.01
N GLU A 73 -11.32 11.56 -17.35
CA GLU A 73 -12.26 10.92 -16.42
C GLU A 73 -11.53 10.06 -15.39
N LEU A 74 -10.53 9.28 -15.84
CA LEU A 74 -9.65 8.50 -14.96
C LEU A 74 -8.95 9.42 -13.94
N LYS A 75 -8.39 10.54 -14.40
CA LYS A 75 -7.76 11.54 -13.54
C LYS A 75 -8.75 12.19 -12.59
N GLN A 76 -10.02 12.34 -12.97
CA GLN A 76 -11.05 12.86 -12.08
C GLN A 76 -11.38 11.85 -10.97
N ARG A 77 -11.63 10.59 -11.31
CA ARG A 77 -11.88 9.52 -10.32
C ARG A 77 -10.73 9.35 -9.34
N LEU A 78 -9.49 9.40 -9.81
CA LEU A 78 -8.33 9.39 -8.91
C LEU A 78 -8.31 10.60 -7.96
N ARG A 79 -8.72 11.79 -8.43
CA ARG A 79 -8.78 13.00 -7.60
C ARG A 79 -9.91 12.98 -6.56
N GLU A 80 -10.93 12.15 -6.77
CA GLU A 80 -12.01 11.89 -5.81
C GLU A 80 -11.56 10.93 -4.69
N SER A 81 -10.46 10.19 -4.88
CA SER A 81 -9.84 9.40 -3.81
C SER A 81 -9.12 10.31 -2.81
N GLU A 82 -9.41 10.13 -1.52
CA GLU A 82 -8.80 10.91 -0.43
C GLU A 82 -7.38 10.43 -0.06
N GLY A 83 -6.89 9.34 -0.66
CA GLY A 83 -5.58 8.77 -0.38
C GLY A 83 -5.64 7.30 0.06
N PRO A 84 -4.49 6.70 0.43
CA PRO A 84 -4.42 5.29 0.75
C PRO A 84 -5.28 4.95 1.97
N ILE A 85 -6.34 4.17 1.76
CA ILE A 85 -7.20 3.74 2.86
C ILE A 85 -6.52 2.58 3.57
N TYR A 86 -5.95 2.83 4.75
CA TYR A 86 -5.35 1.79 5.59
C TYR A 86 -6.42 1.11 6.44
N ARG A 87 -7.11 0.11 5.87
CA ARG A 87 -7.87 -0.85 6.66
C ARG A 87 -6.88 -1.83 7.29
N GLY A 88 -6.43 -1.52 8.50
CA GLY A 88 -5.72 -2.49 9.33
C GLY A 88 -6.64 -3.64 9.71
N THR A 89 -6.07 -4.83 9.89
CA THR A 89 -6.77 -5.92 10.56
C THR A 89 -6.79 -5.58 12.05
N GLU A 90 -7.95 -5.31 12.62
CA GLU A 90 -8.08 -5.19 14.07
C GLU A 90 -7.87 -6.58 14.67
N PRO A 91 -6.82 -6.80 15.49
CA PRO A 91 -6.65 -8.08 16.16
C PRO A 91 -7.83 -8.30 17.10
N LEU A 92 -8.40 -9.51 17.07
CA LEU A 92 -9.37 -9.91 18.09
C LEU A 92 -8.72 -9.81 19.46
N ALA A 93 -9.47 -9.37 20.47
CA ALA A 93 -8.99 -9.39 21.84
C ALA A 93 -8.81 -10.85 22.27
N VAL A 94 -7.57 -11.33 22.31
CA VAL A 94 -7.24 -12.69 22.75
C VAL A 94 -6.42 -12.65 24.01
N ARG A 95 -6.88 -13.41 25.01
CA ARG A 95 -6.28 -13.56 26.33
C ARG A 95 -4.76 -13.82 26.29
N LEU A 96 -4.27 -14.54 25.28
CA LEU A 96 -2.86 -14.89 25.13
C LEU A 96 -1.98 -13.74 24.61
N HIS A 97 -2.56 -12.72 23.97
CA HIS A 97 -1.83 -11.60 23.39
C HIS A 97 -1.94 -10.32 24.25
N ASP A 98 -3.13 -10.05 24.79
CA ASP A 98 -3.43 -8.75 25.42
C ASP A 98 -3.27 -8.75 26.95
N ASP A 99 -3.25 -9.91 27.60
CA ASP A 99 -3.01 -10.02 29.04
C ASP A 99 -1.59 -10.52 29.34
N LYS A 100 -0.66 -9.56 29.47
CA LYS A 100 0.74 -9.83 29.85
C LYS A 100 0.90 -10.51 31.20
N ARG A 101 -0.12 -10.53 32.07
CA ARG A 101 -0.07 -11.22 33.37
C ARG A 101 -0.09 -12.74 33.23
N LEU A 102 -0.54 -13.24 32.08
CA LEU A 102 -0.56 -14.68 31.76
C LEU A 102 0.73 -15.18 31.11
N TYR A 103 1.73 -14.31 30.87
CA TYR A 103 3.05 -14.74 30.45
C TYR A 103 3.78 -15.40 31.63
N THR A 104 3.74 -16.72 31.70
CA THR A 104 4.38 -17.54 32.75
C THR A 104 5.89 -17.77 32.53
N GLY A 105 6.47 -17.16 31.49
CA GLY A 105 7.87 -17.35 31.11
C GLY A 105 8.88 -16.48 31.88
N VAL A 106 10.11 -16.39 31.35
CA VAL A 106 11.24 -15.63 31.92
C VAL A 106 10.95 -14.14 32.20
N HIS A 107 9.90 -13.58 31.59
CA HIS A 107 9.41 -12.23 31.88
C HIS A 107 8.90 -12.05 33.31
N LEU A 108 8.39 -13.12 33.95
CA LEU A 108 7.87 -13.07 35.32
C LEU A 108 8.93 -13.46 36.37
N HIS A 109 9.76 -14.46 36.06
CA HIS A 109 10.65 -15.09 37.05
C HIS A 109 12.13 -14.69 36.91
N GLY A 110 12.52 -13.94 35.86
CA GLY A 110 13.91 -13.61 35.58
C GLY A 110 14.74 -14.81 35.10
N GLY A 111 15.83 -14.53 34.39
CA GLY A 111 16.76 -15.57 33.92
C GLY A 111 17.68 -16.10 35.03
N PRO A 112 18.33 -17.26 34.82
CA PRO A 112 19.23 -17.86 35.82
C PRO A 112 20.36 -16.90 36.20
N LYS A 113 20.45 -16.58 37.50
CA LYS A 113 21.54 -15.78 38.04
C LYS A 113 22.76 -16.67 38.21
N ILE A 114 23.85 -16.31 37.55
CA ILE A 114 25.15 -16.93 37.72
C ILE A 114 25.60 -16.64 39.15
N GLY A 115 25.58 -17.65 40.03
CA GLY A 115 26.12 -17.53 41.38
C GLY A 115 27.61 -17.25 41.28
N LYS A 116 28.06 -16.12 41.85
CA LYS A 116 29.50 -15.87 42.02
C LYS A 116 30.04 -16.90 43.00
N GLN A 117 30.99 -17.73 42.54
CA GLN A 117 31.88 -18.51 43.40
C GLN A 117 32.85 -17.59 44.12
#